data_AF-A0A5D9C132-F1
#
_entry.id   AF-A0A5D9C132-F1
#
_cell.length_a   1.000
_cell.length_b   1.000
_cell.length_c   1.000
_cell.angle_alpha   90.00
_cell.angle_beta   90.00
_cell.angle_gamma   90.00
#
_symmetry.space_group_name_H-M   'P 1'
#
loop_
_entity.id
_entity.type
_entity.pdbx_description
1 polymer ?
#
loop_
_entity_poly.entity_id
_entity_poly.type
_entity_poly.pdbx_seq_one_letter_code
_entity_poly.pdbx_strand_id
1 'polypeptide(L)'
;MTSYFGRFGSPPEEIGLPERCYITPSKPNNWRGGKDKDARFTRAQLGVMEQLGMDPATTEVVVVRSTATYREEHVGSGPQPIYVMPCPVLEHRPNGFRLVISPSGYRDLVHESGDLSIKKGRGRV
;
A
#
# COMPACT_ATOMS: atom_id res chain seq x y z
N MET A 1 23.08 -23.76 -4.38
CA MET A 1 22.06 -22.92 -3.71
C MET A 1 22.03 -21.59 -4.44
N THR A 2 21.05 -21.38 -5.33
CA THR A 2 21.03 -20.23 -6.24
C THR A 2 20.33 -19.07 -5.54
N SER A 3 21.09 -18.02 -5.22
CA SER A 3 20.64 -16.78 -4.61
C SER A 3 19.75 -15.97 -5.57
N TYR A 4 18.46 -15.89 -5.27
CA TYR A 4 17.49 -15.00 -5.93
C TYR A 4 17.54 -13.60 -5.26
N PHE A 5 18.64 -12.88 -5.45
CA PHE A 5 18.71 -11.44 -5.16
C PHE A 5 18.65 -10.70 -6.48
N GLY A 6 17.45 -10.33 -6.91
CA GLY A 6 17.28 -9.61 -8.17
C GLY A 6 15.99 -8.81 -8.18
N ARG A 7 16.15 -7.48 -8.19
CA ARG A 7 15.14 -6.41 -8.35
C ARG A 7 14.51 -5.86 -7.07
N PHE A 8 15.33 -5.28 -6.21
CA PHE A 8 14.91 -4.05 -5.53
C PHE A 8 15.53 -2.92 -6.34
N GLY A 9 14.76 -2.34 -7.27
CA GLY A 9 15.18 -1.14 -8.00
C GLY A 9 15.28 0.05 -7.05
N SER A 10 15.89 1.14 -7.50
CA SER A 10 15.78 2.43 -6.80
C SER A 10 14.32 2.70 -6.44
N PRO A 11 14.02 3.28 -5.26
CA PRO A 11 12.65 3.62 -4.91
C PRO A 11 12.04 4.45 -6.04
N PRO A 12 10.83 4.10 -6.51
CA PRO A 12 10.22 4.78 -7.63
C PRO A 12 10.08 6.27 -7.29
N GLU A 13 10.46 7.12 -8.25
CA GLU A 13 10.38 8.57 -8.10
C GLU A 13 8.96 8.97 -7.73
N GLU A 14 8.79 9.74 -6.66
CA GLU A 14 7.48 10.19 -6.20
C GLU A 14 6.96 11.26 -7.17
N ILE A 15 6.18 10.83 -8.15
CA ILE A 15 5.50 11.73 -9.07
C ILE A 15 4.27 12.27 -8.35
N GLY A 16 4.21 13.60 -8.17
CA GLY A 16 3.04 14.27 -7.60
C GLY A 16 1.77 13.93 -8.39
N LEU A 17 0.63 13.84 -7.69
CA LEU A 17 -0.65 13.55 -8.34
C LEU A 17 -0.94 14.61 -9.43
N PRO A 18 -1.35 14.20 -10.65
CA PRO A 18 -1.66 15.13 -11.72
C PRO A 18 -2.84 16.04 -11.31
N GLU A 19 -2.87 17.27 -11.84
CA GLU A 19 -3.92 18.25 -11.56
C GLU A 19 -5.33 17.71 -11.87
N ARG A 20 -5.42 16.78 -12.84
CA ARG A 20 -6.65 16.08 -13.19
C ARG A 20 -6.37 14.59 -13.38
N CYS A 21 -7.22 13.77 -12.77
CA CYS A 21 -7.15 12.32 -12.90
C CYS A 21 -8.54 11.72 -13.11
N TYR A 22 -8.67 10.79 -14.05
CA TYR A 22 -9.93 10.13 -14.34
C TYR A 22 -9.95 8.76 -13.68
N ILE A 23 -10.83 8.61 -12.70
CA ILE A 23 -11.06 7.33 -12.01
C ILE A 23 -11.75 6.40 -12.99
N THR A 24 -11.13 5.26 -13.28
CA THR A 24 -11.79 4.27 -14.12
C THR A 24 -12.93 3.64 -13.32
N PRO A 25 -14.20 3.70 -13.79
CA PRO A 25 -15.36 3.28 -13.00
C PRO A 25 -15.42 1.76 -12.74
N SER A 26 -14.54 0.97 -13.36
CA SER A 26 -14.67 -0.48 -13.39
C SER A 26 -14.16 -1.18 -12.13
N LYS A 27 -13.39 -0.53 -11.23
CA LYS A 27 -13.07 -1.04 -9.89
C LYS A 27 -12.81 0.09 -8.88
N PRO A 28 -13.49 0.13 -7.72
CA PRO A 28 -13.08 1.00 -6.62
C PRO A 28 -11.65 0.63 -6.21
N ASN A 29 -10.74 1.60 -6.26
CA ASN A 29 -9.34 1.39 -5.90
C ASN A 29 -9.21 1.26 -4.37
N ASN A 30 -8.75 0.09 -3.93
CA ASN A 30 -8.51 -0.24 -2.52
C ASN A 30 -7.44 0.64 -1.86
N TRP A 31 -6.59 1.30 -2.67
CA TRP A 31 -5.57 2.25 -2.24
C TRP A 31 -6.09 3.70 -2.14
N ARG A 32 -7.41 3.91 -2.07
CA ARG A 32 -7.97 5.23 -1.77
C ARG A 32 -8.03 5.42 -0.25
N GLY A 33 -7.21 6.37 0.21
CA GLY A 33 -7.07 6.81 1.60
C GLY A 33 -8.33 7.39 2.23
N GLY A 34 -8.28 7.61 3.55
CA GLY A 34 -9.40 8.01 4.40
C GLY A 34 -10.19 9.25 3.93
N LYS A 35 -11.44 9.35 4.39
CA LYS A 35 -12.39 10.41 3.99
C LYS A 35 -11.88 11.83 4.29
N ASP A 36 -10.95 11.94 5.24
CA ASP A 36 -10.43 13.22 5.74
C ASP A 36 -9.04 13.47 5.17
N LYS A 37 -8.82 14.72 4.74
CA LYS A 37 -7.63 15.18 4.01
C LYS A 37 -6.31 14.90 4.73
N ASP A 38 -6.35 14.75 6.05
CA ASP A 38 -5.18 14.58 6.91
C ASP A 38 -5.24 13.29 7.76
N ALA A 39 -6.15 12.36 7.42
CA ALA A 39 -6.26 11.11 8.14
C ALA A 39 -5.00 10.25 7.96
N ARG A 40 -4.34 9.92 9.08
CA ARG A 40 -3.19 9.01 9.10
C ARG A 40 -3.52 7.63 8.56
N PHE A 41 -4.74 7.13 8.79
CA PHE A 41 -5.17 5.80 8.35
C PHE A 41 -6.58 5.85 7.74
N THR A 42 -6.89 4.88 6.89
CA THR A 42 -8.24 4.71 6.33
C THR A 42 -9.21 4.16 7.37
N ARG A 43 -10.52 4.30 7.15
CA ARG A 43 -11.55 3.69 8.01
C ARG A 43 -11.42 2.17 8.10
N ALA A 44 -11.02 1.53 7.00
CA ALA A 44 -10.83 0.08 6.99
C ALA A 44 -9.62 -0.33 7.83
N GLN A 45 -8.53 0.44 7.75
CA GLN A 45 -7.38 0.24 8.66
C GLN A 45 -7.80 0.44 10.11
N LEU A 46 -8.48 1.55 10.43
CA LEU A 46 -8.93 1.85 11.78
C LEU A 46 -9.85 0.76 12.34
N GLY A 47 -10.79 0.23 11.56
CA GLY A 47 -11.67 -0.85 11.99
C GLY A 47 -10.91 -2.14 12.32
N VAL A 48 -9.86 -2.47 11.56
CA VAL A 48 -9.01 -3.63 11.86
C VAL A 48 -8.11 -3.37 13.07
N MET A 49 -7.57 -2.15 13.20
CA MET A 49 -6.77 -1.75 14.35
C MET A 49 -7.56 -1.82 15.66
N GLU A 50 -8.81 -1.35 15.64
CA GLU A 50 -9.74 -1.44 16.76
C GLU A 50 -9.97 -2.91 17.17
N GLN A 51 -10.24 -3.78 16.20
CA GLN A 51 -10.40 -5.23 16.46
C GLN A 51 -9.16 -5.89 17.04
N LEU A 52 -7.97 -5.36 16.76
CA LEU A 52 -6.69 -5.88 17.23
C LEU A 52 -6.15 -5.16 18.48
N GLY A 53 -6.88 -4.18 19.02
CA GLY A 53 -6.44 -3.38 20.17
C GLY A 53 -5.20 -2.53 19.89
N MET A 54 -4.97 -2.14 18.63
CA MET A 54 -3.85 -1.30 18.22
C MET A 54 -4.19 0.17 18.38
N ASP A 55 -3.26 0.94 18.95
CA ASP A 55 -3.41 2.39 19.08
C ASP A 55 -2.97 3.11 17.78
N PRO A 56 -3.89 3.83 17.08
CA PRO A 56 -3.56 4.61 15.90
C PRO A 56 -2.57 5.75 16.10
N ALA A 57 -2.36 6.23 17.32
CA ALA A 57 -1.40 7.29 17.60
C ALA A 57 0.04 6.76 17.64
N THR A 58 0.24 5.54 18.16
CA THR A 58 1.57 5.04 18.51
C THR A 58 2.05 3.87 17.65
N THR A 59 1.18 3.25 16.85
CA THR A 59 1.57 2.11 16.03
C THR A 59 2.71 2.43 15.05
N GLU A 60 3.61 1.46 14.88
CA GLU A 60 4.64 1.47 13.85
C GLU A 60 4.02 1.45 12.46
N VAL A 61 4.63 2.16 11.52
CA VAL A 61 4.13 2.30 10.14
C VAL A 61 5.23 2.03 9.13
N VAL A 62 4.86 1.36 8.05
CA VAL A 62 5.63 1.33 6.80
C VAL A 62 4.92 2.17 5.76
N VAL A 63 5.68 3.01 5.07
CA VAL A 63 5.18 3.75 3.91
C VAL A 63 5.20 2.81 2.71
N VAL A 64 4.03 2.41 2.23
CA VAL A 64 3.89 1.53 1.07
C VAL A 64 3.71 2.37 -0.18
N ARG A 65 4.46 2.04 -1.24
CA ARG A 65 4.36 2.67 -2.55
C ARG A 65 3.72 1.71 -3.54
N SER A 66 2.61 2.10 -4.13
CA SER A 66 1.90 1.29 -5.13
C SER A 66 1.60 2.11 -6.37
N THR A 67 2.22 1.76 -7.49
CA THR A 67 1.87 2.33 -8.80
C THR A 67 0.43 1.96 -9.16
N ALA A 68 -0.36 2.96 -9.55
CA ALA A 68 -1.70 2.75 -10.06
C ALA A 68 -1.66 1.93 -11.36
N THR A 69 -2.59 1.00 -11.49
CA THR A 69 -2.77 0.28 -12.75
C THR A 69 -3.71 1.06 -13.68
N TYR A 70 -3.59 0.84 -15.00
CA TYR A 70 -4.53 1.39 -15.99
C TYR A 70 -6.01 1.04 -15.72
N ARG A 71 -6.27 -0.02 -14.94
CA ARG A 71 -7.62 -0.42 -14.54
C ARG A 71 -8.16 0.37 -13.34
N GLU A 72 -7.28 0.98 -12.55
CA GLU A 72 -7.62 1.81 -11.39
C GLU A 72 -7.69 3.28 -11.76
N GLU A 73 -6.81 3.73 -12.65
CA GLU A 73 -6.70 5.14 -13.01
C GLU A 73 -6.28 5.35 -14.47
N HIS A 74 -7.00 6.23 -15.16
CA HIS A 74 -6.68 6.63 -16.52
C HIS A 74 -6.04 8.02 -16.52
N VAL A 75 -4.74 8.07 -16.83
CA VAL A 75 -3.92 9.29 -16.90
C VAL A 75 -3.57 9.72 -18.32
N GLY A 76 -4.29 9.20 -19.33
CA GLY A 76 -3.99 9.47 -20.73
C GLY A 76 -2.61 8.97 -21.13
N SER A 77 -1.77 9.85 -21.68
CA SER A 77 -0.37 9.58 -22.05
C SER A 77 0.64 9.86 -20.94
N GLY A 78 0.19 10.29 -19.76
CA GLY A 78 1.06 10.59 -18.62
C GLY A 78 1.58 9.36 -17.88
N PRO A 79 2.58 9.51 -17.01
CA PRO A 79 3.04 8.43 -16.13
C PRO A 79 1.93 8.03 -15.15
N GLN A 80 1.91 6.73 -14.80
CA GLN A 80 0.97 6.24 -13.80
C GLN A 80 1.31 6.81 -12.41
N PRO A 81 0.31 7.30 -11.65
CA PRO A 81 0.56 7.85 -10.33
C PRO A 81 1.00 6.74 -9.37
N ILE A 82 1.75 7.13 -8.36
CA ILE A 82 2.18 6.23 -7.29
C ILE A 82 1.43 6.64 -6.02
N TYR A 83 0.64 5.72 -5.47
CA TYR A 83 0.04 5.92 -4.16
C TYR A 83 1.09 5.68 -3.09
N VAL A 84 1.28 6.68 -2.24
CA VAL A 84 2.16 6.62 -1.08
C VAL A 84 1.26 6.62 0.14
N MET A 85 1.22 5.53 0.89
CA MET A 85 0.35 5.44 2.07
C MET A 85 1.01 4.79 3.28
N PRO A 86 0.76 5.36 4.47
CA PRO A 86 1.14 4.74 5.73
C PRO A 86 0.29 3.48 5.98
N CYS A 87 0.95 2.34 6.15
CA CYS A 87 0.33 1.09 6.56
C CYS A 87 0.85 0.67 7.93
N PRO A 88 -0.02 0.50 8.93
CA PRO A 88 0.39 0.09 10.27
C PRO A 88 0.92 -1.35 10.25
N VAL A 89 2.01 -1.58 10.99
CA VAL A 89 2.71 -2.86 11.06
C VAL A 89 2.00 -3.76 12.07
N LEU A 90 1.67 -4.98 11.63
CA LEU A 90 1.15 -6.05 12.47
C LEU A 90 2.27 -6.90 13.05
N GLU A 91 3.26 -7.23 12.21
CA GLU A 91 4.29 -8.20 12.56
C GLU A 91 5.56 -7.96 11.74
N HIS A 92 6.72 -8.10 12.38
CA HIS A 92 8.01 -8.16 11.73
C HIS A 92 8.26 -9.57 11.19
N ARG A 93 8.64 -9.68 9.92
CA ARG A 93 9.01 -10.93 9.27
C ARG A 93 10.51 -10.93 8.93
N PRO A 94 11.15 -12.10 8.80
CA PRO A 94 12.56 -12.18 8.43
C PRO A 94 12.86 -11.46 7.10
N ASN A 95 14.12 -11.06 6.91
CA ASN A 95 14.62 -10.45 5.67
C ASN A 95 13.94 -9.12 5.30
N GLY A 96 13.67 -8.27 6.30
CA GLY A 96 13.14 -6.93 6.06
C GLY A 96 11.67 -6.89 5.64
N PHE A 97 10.93 -7.99 5.72
CA PHE A 97 9.50 -8.00 5.43
C PHE A 97 8.67 -7.65 6.68
N ARG A 98 7.52 -7.03 6.46
CA ARG A 98 6.55 -6.66 7.50
C ARG A 98 5.16 -7.04 7.02
N LEU A 99 4.39 -7.67 7.88
CA LEU A 99 2.96 -7.85 7.66
C LEU A 99 2.27 -6.56 8.10
N VAL A 100 1.46 -5.95 7.22
CA VAL A 100 0.82 -4.65 7.48
C VAL A 100 -0.68 -4.72 7.25
N ILE A 101 -1.42 -3.75 7.80
CA ILE A 101 -2.82 -3.52 7.41
C ILE A 101 -2.83 -2.59 6.19
N SER A 102 -3.20 -3.13 5.04
CA SER A 102 -3.32 -2.35 3.81
C SER A 102 -4.51 -1.39 3.88
N PRO A 103 -4.60 -0.40 2.97
CA PRO A 103 -5.61 0.64 3.04
C PRO A 103 -7.05 0.11 2.92
N SER A 104 -7.23 -1.07 2.32
CA SER A 104 -8.50 -1.81 2.29
C SER A 104 -8.81 -2.62 3.56
N GLY A 105 -7.96 -2.58 4.58
CA GLY A 105 -8.08 -3.41 5.79
C GLY A 105 -7.62 -4.85 5.62
N TYR A 106 -6.97 -5.21 4.50
CA TYR A 106 -6.40 -6.56 4.33
C TYR A 106 -5.01 -6.64 4.97
N ARG A 107 -4.55 -7.87 5.20
CA ARG A 107 -3.18 -8.12 5.66
C ARG A 107 -2.31 -8.38 4.44
N ASP A 108 -1.33 -7.51 4.22
CA ASP A 108 -0.41 -7.62 3.08
C ASP A 108 1.04 -7.70 3.57
N LEU A 109 1.88 -8.44 2.84
CA LEU A 109 3.31 -8.57 3.14
C LEU A 109 4.10 -7.58 2.29
N VAL A 110 4.80 -6.66 2.97
CA VAL A 110 5.53 -5.56 2.35
C VAL A 110 6.99 -5.63 2.81
N HIS A 111 7.92 -5.34 1.91
CA HIS A 111 9.30 -5.13 2.30
C HIS A 111 9.47 -3.77 3.00
N GLU A 112 10.51 -3.61 3.81
CA GLU A 112 10.76 -2.38 4.56
C GLU A 112 11.02 -1.15 3.69
N SER A 113 11.41 -1.36 2.43
CA SER A 113 11.51 -0.31 1.40
C SER A 113 10.15 0.29 1.01
N GLY A 114 9.04 -0.36 1.38
CA GLY A 114 7.70 0.01 0.95
C GLY A 114 7.23 -0.73 -0.30
N ASP A 115 8.03 -1.66 -0.82
CA ASP A 115 7.67 -2.47 -1.98
C ASP A 115 6.75 -3.63 -1.58
N LEU A 116 5.63 -3.76 -2.30
CA LEU A 116 4.75 -4.91 -2.17
C LEU A 116 5.52 -6.16 -2.61
N SER A 117 5.68 -7.13 -1.69
CA SER A 117 6.23 -8.43 -2.08
C SER A 117 5.32 -9.01 -3.17
N ILE A 118 5.93 -9.39 -4.29
CA ILE A 118 5.24 -9.82 -5.51
C ILE A 118 4.10 -10.78 -5.16
N LYS A 119 2.85 -10.41 -5.49
CA LYS A 119 1.66 -11.24 -5.32
C LYS A 119 1.86 -12.60 -5.98
N LYS A 120 2.28 -13.62 -5.21
CA LYS A 120 2.07 -15.03 -5.55
C LYS A 120 0.93 -15.56 -4.68
N GLY A 121 -0.24 -15.68 -5.30
CA GLY A 121 -1.35 -16.49 -4.79
C GLY A 121 -2.16 -15.86 -3.66
N ARG A 122 -3.43 -15.56 -3.93
CA ARG A 122 -4.45 -15.33 -2.89
C ARG A 122 -4.61 -16.64 -2.09
N GLY A 123 -3.88 -16.79 -0.99
CA GLY A 123 -4.22 -17.73 0.06
C GLY A 123 -5.23 -17.08 0.99
N ARG A 124 -6.50 -17.49 0.90
CA ARG A 124 -7.44 -17.35 2.02
C ARG A 124 -6.93 -18.27 3.13
N VAL A 125 -6.73 -17.74 4.32
CA VAL A 125 -6.84 -18.50 5.57
C VAL A 125 -8.25 -18.31 6.07
#